data_AF-A0A949FPH6-F1
#
_entry.id   AF-A0A949FPH6-F1
#
_cell.length_a   1.000
_cell.length_b   1.000
_cell.length_c   1.000
_cell.angle_alpha   90.00
_cell.angle_beta   90.00
_cell.angle_gamma   90.00
#
_symmetry.space_group_name_H-M   'P 1'
#
loop_
_entity.id
_entity.type
_entity.pdbx_description
1 polymer ?
#
loop_
_entity_poly.entity_id
_entity_poly.type
_entity_poly.pdbx_seq_one_letter_code
_entity_poly.pdbx_strand_id
1 'polypeptide(L)'
;SELIKEGHYATFGSAGARTEMPGCSLCMGNQAQVREGATVVSTSTRNFPNRLGKNTNVFLASAELAAVCSKMGRIPTLAEYQEAVGIIGQDSASIYRYMNFDQIEEYAEVAKDVAV
;
A
#
# COMPACT_ATOMS: atom_id res chain seq x y z
N SER A 1 -4.65 12.98 7.98
CA SER A 1 -3.95 11.86 7.33
C SER A 1 -2.77 12.45 6.59
N GLU A 2 -1.55 12.16 7.01
CA GLU A 2 -0.32 12.73 6.42
C GLU A 2 -0.24 12.48 4.90
N LEU A 3 -0.66 11.30 4.43
CA LEU A 3 -0.72 10.97 2.99
C LEU A 3 -1.65 11.89 2.17
N ILE A 4 -2.65 12.51 2.80
CA ILE A 4 -3.51 13.51 2.14
C ILE A 4 -2.81 14.86 2.11
N LYS A 5 -2.17 15.27 3.21
CA LYS A 5 -1.40 16.53 3.31
C LYS A 5 -0.23 16.56 2.33
N GLU A 6 0.45 15.43 2.16
CA GLU A 6 1.56 15.25 1.23
C GLU A 6 1.10 15.06 -0.23
N GLY A 7 -0.21 14.98 -0.50
CA GLY A 7 -0.77 14.91 -1.84
C GLY A 7 -0.77 13.51 -2.49
N HIS A 8 -0.31 12.46 -1.80
CA HIS A 8 -0.26 11.10 -2.35
C HIS A 8 -1.65 10.55 -2.75
N TYR A 9 -2.72 10.97 -2.07
CA TYR A 9 -4.08 10.58 -2.44
C TYR A 9 -4.49 11.07 -3.84
N ALA A 10 -4.02 12.25 -4.27
CA ALA A 10 -4.30 12.75 -5.62
C ALA A 10 -3.61 11.89 -6.68
N THR A 11 -2.39 11.43 -6.41
CA THR A 11 -1.65 10.49 -7.27
C THR A 11 -2.36 9.15 -7.37
N PHE A 12 -2.90 8.61 -6.27
CA PHE A 12 -3.67 7.37 -6.30
C PHE A 12 -4.97 7.52 -7.11
N GLY A 13 -5.70 8.62 -6.92
CA GLY A 13 -6.92 8.89 -7.66
C GLY A 13 -6.67 9.04 -9.16
N SER A 14 -5.62 9.77 -9.56
CA SER A 14 -5.24 9.93 -10.98
C SER A 14 -4.76 8.63 -11.62
N ALA A 15 -4.16 7.72 -10.84
CA ALA A 15 -3.80 6.37 -11.30
C ALA A 15 -5.00 5.39 -11.40
N GLY A 16 -6.21 5.81 -10.97
CA GLY A 16 -7.40 4.96 -10.95
C GLY A 16 -7.45 3.95 -9.79
N ALA A 17 -6.63 4.15 -8.75
CA ALA A 17 -6.63 3.28 -7.58
C ALA A 17 -7.87 3.53 -6.70
N ARG A 18 -8.41 2.45 -6.11
CA ARG A 18 -9.45 2.53 -5.09
C ARG A 18 -8.81 2.65 -3.71
N THR A 19 -9.10 3.74 -3.01
CA THR A 19 -8.66 3.94 -1.62
C THR A 19 -9.76 3.47 -0.66
N GLU A 20 -9.41 2.58 0.26
CA GLU A 20 -10.32 2.09 1.31
C GLU A 20 -10.15 2.89 2.60
N MET A 21 -11.18 2.85 3.45
CA MET A 21 -11.06 3.33 4.83
C MET A 21 -10.03 2.50 5.61
N PRO A 22 -9.27 3.11 6.54
CA PRO A 22 -8.27 2.39 7.34
C PRO A 22 -8.88 1.18 8.06
N GLY A 23 -8.37 -0.01 7.76
CA GLY A 23 -8.88 -1.27 8.29
C GLY A 23 -8.33 -2.49 7.54
N CYS A 24 -8.79 -3.69 7.89
CA CYS A 24 -8.29 -4.94 7.30
C CYS A 24 -8.62 -5.09 5.80
N SER A 25 -9.71 -4.49 5.32
CA SER A 25 -10.12 -4.54 3.91
C SER A 25 -10.05 -5.97 3.31
N LEU A 26 -9.46 -6.12 2.13
CA LEU A 26 -9.29 -7.37 1.40
C LEU A 26 -8.42 -8.41 2.13
N CYS A 27 -7.58 -8.00 3.10
CA CYS A 27 -6.68 -8.92 3.81
C CYS A 27 -7.44 -10.02 4.56
N MET A 28 -8.64 -9.68 5.07
CA MET A 28 -9.48 -10.64 5.78
C MET A 28 -10.47 -11.38 4.88
N GLY A 29 -10.93 -10.74 3.79
CA GLY A 29 -11.88 -11.32 2.83
C GLY A 29 -13.29 -11.53 3.37
N ASN A 30 -13.62 -10.91 4.51
CA ASN A 30 -14.94 -11.00 5.17
C ASN A 30 -15.92 -9.88 4.80
N GLN A 31 -15.46 -8.89 4.04
CA GLN A 31 -16.27 -7.76 3.57
C GLN A 31 -16.16 -7.68 2.04
N ALA A 32 -15.24 -6.86 1.55
CA ALA A 32 -14.90 -6.83 0.14
C ALA A 32 -14.14 -8.10 -0.26
N GLN A 33 -14.42 -8.57 -1.48
CA GLN A 33 -13.73 -9.68 -2.11
C GLN A 33 -13.31 -9.28 -3.52
N VAL A 34 -12.21 -9.84 -3.98
CA VAL A 34 -11.80 -9.68 -5.38
C VAL A 34 -12.70 -10.50 -6.30
N ARG A 35 -12.64 -10.21 -7.60
CA ARG A 35 -13.37 -10.97 -8.62
C ARG A 35 -13.02 -12.46 -8.54
N GLU A 36 -14.03 -13.30 -8.70
CA GLU A 36 -13.82 -14.76 -8.76
C GLU A 36 -12.84 -15.13 -9.89
N GLY A 37 -11.94 -16.07 -9.60
CA GLY A 37 -10.94 -16.53 -10.56
C GLY A 37 -9.76 -15.56 -10.77
N ALA A 38 -9.75 -14.40 -10.09
CA ALA A 38 -8.71 -13.40 -10.30
C ALA A 38 -7.33 -13.89 -9.83
N THR A 39 -6.30 -13.45 -10.55
CA THR A 39 -4.91 -13.50 -10.08
C THR A 39 -4.56 -12.19 -9.41
N VAL A 40 -4.07 -12.26 -8.17
CA VAL A 40 -3.84 -11.09 -7.31
C VAL A 40 -2.41 -11.09 -6.81
N VAL A 41 -1.77 -9.93 -6.85
CA VAL A 41 -0.52 -9.66 -6.11
C VAL A 41 -0.91 -8.83 -4.89
N SER A 42 -0.56 -9.30 -3.69
CA SER A 42 -1.02 -8.76 -2.42
C SER A 42 0.14 -8.53 -1.46
N THR A 43 0.07 -7.44 -0.70
CA THR A 43 0.96 -7.16 0.43
C THR A 43 0.38 -7.65 1.77
N SER A 44 -0.68 -8.45 1.72
CA SER A 44 -1.27 -9.10 2.89
C SER A 44 -0.34 -10.16 3.49
N THR A 45 -0.73 -10.71 4.64
CA THR A 45 0.06 -11.72 5.35
C THR A 45 -0.21 -13.15 4.92
N ARG A 46 -1.30 -13.40 4.17
CA ARG A 46 -1.81 -14.75 3.89
C ARG A 46 -2.44 -14.85 2.50
N ASN A 47 -2.23 -15.99 1.84
CA ASN A 47 -2.73 -16.32 0.50
C ASN A 47 -3.44 -17.68 0.41
N PHE A 48 -4.04 -18.16 1.50
CA PHE A 48 -4.77 -19.44 1.51
C PHE A 48 -5.91 -19.46 0.48
N PRO A 49 -6.27 -20.64 -0.06
CA PRO A 49 -7.38 -20.77 -1.01
C PRO A 49 -8.65 -20.10 -0.47
N ASN A 50 -9.33 -19.36 -1.35
CA ASN A 50 -10.56 -18.61 -1.05
C ASN A 50 -10.43 -17.47 -0.01
N ARG A 51 -9.21 -17.03 0.32
CA ARG A 51 -8.99 -15.98 1.32
C ARG A 51 -9.39 -14.58 0.84
N LEU A 52 -8.93 -14.15 -0.34
CA LEU A 52 -9.22 -12.81 -0.88
C LEU A 52 -10.48 -12.80 -1.76
N GLY A 53 -10.89 -13.96 -2.27
CA GLY A 53 -12.07 -14.16 -3.10
C GLY A 53 -12.16 -15.62 -3.55
N LYS A 54 -13.29 -16.01 -4.16
CA LYS A 54 -13.50 -17.39 -4.62
C LYS A 54 -12.57 -17.74 -5.79
N ASN A 55 -12.00 -18.94 -5.75
CA ASN A 55 -11.16 -19.47 -6.84
C ASN A 55 -10.00 -18.54 -7.25
N THR A 56 -9.49 -17.71 -6.33
CA THR A 56 -8.43 -16.73 -6.62
C THR A 56 -7.04 -17.32 -6.45
N ASN A 57 -6.11 -16.89 -7.31
CA ASN A 57 -4.68 -17.18 -7.16
C ASN A 57 -3.97 -15.95 -6.59
N VAL A 58 -3.42 -16.06 -5.38
CA VAL A 58 -2.87 -14.92 -4.65
C VAL A 58 -1.36 -15.10 -4.43
N PHE A 59 -0.58 -14.13 -4.87
CA PHE A 59 0.86 -14.03 -4.70
C PHE A 59 1.18 -12.96 -3.64
N LEU A 60 2.00 -13.32 -2.66
CA LEU A 60 2.46 -12.38 -1.63
C LEU A 60 3.73 -11.67 -2.13
N ALA A 61 3.77 -10.35 -2.02
CA ALA A 61 4.85 -9.52 -2.52
C ALA A 61 5.06 -8.27 -1.64
N SER A 62 6.19 -7.58 -1.83
CA SER A 62 6.43 -6.26 -1.23
C SER A 62 5.54 -5.18 -1.88
N ALA A 63 5.45 -4.01 -1.24
CA ALA A 63 4.68 -2.88 -1.76
C ALA A 63 5.25 -2.36 -3.08
N GLU A 64 6.57 -2.31 -3.21
CA GLU A 64 7.27 -1.88 -4.42
C GLU A 64 6.96 -2.83 -5.58
N LEU A 65 7.09 -4.15 -5.36
CA LEU A 65 6.79 -5.13 -6.40
C LEU A 65 5.30 -5.12 -6.77
N ALA A 66 4.41 -4.96 -5.80
CA ALA A 66 2.97 -4.84 -6.07
C ALA A 66 2.64 -3.59 -6.91
N ALA A 67 3.31 -2.46 -6.66
CA ALA A 67 3.17 -1.23 -7.45
C ALA A 67 3.70 -1.39 -8.89
N VAL A 68 4.81 -2.11 -9.08
CA VAL A 68 5.31 -2.43 -10.42
C VAL A 68 4.34 -3.37 -11.14
N CYS A 69 3.83 -4.40 -10.45
CA CYS A 69 2.83 -5.32 -11.01
C CYS A 69 1.54 -4.60 -11.43
N SER A 70 1.06 -3.65 -10.64
CA SER A 70 -0.17 -2.91 -10.97
C SER A 70 0.01 -2.00 -12.19
N LYS A 71 1.19 -1.42 -12.37
CA LYS A 71 1.55 -0.64 -13.57
C LYS A 71 1.69 -1.50 -14.83
N MET A 72 2.28 -2.69 -14.71
CA MET A 72 2.57 -3.56 -15.87
C MET A 72 1.46 -4.57 -16.20
N GLY A 73 0.56 -4.85 -15.26
CA GLY A 73 -0.50 -5.86 -15.42
C GLY A 73 -0.01 -7.31 -15.37
N ARG A 74 1.27 -7.55 -15.04
CA ARG A 74 1.88 -8.88 -14.90
C ARG A 74 3.03 -8.84 -13.90
N ILE A 75 3.49 -10.02 -13.46
CA ILE A 75 4.71 -10.14 -12.67
C ILE A 75 5.90 -9.78 -13.58
N PRO A 76 6.74 -8.79 -13.22
CA PRO A 76 7.88 -8.37 -14.02
C PRO A 76 9.02 -9.40 -13.98
N THR A 77 9.93 -9.31 -14.94
CA THR A 77 11.25 -9.95 -14.82
C THR A 77 12.12 -9.20 -13.82
N LEU A 78 13.22 -9.81 -13.37
CA LEU A 78 14.17 -9.15 -12.47
C LEU A 78 14.73 -7.85 -13.04
N ALA A 79 15.06 -7.84 -14.34
CA ALA A 79 15.61 -6.65 -15.00
C ALA A 79 14.60 -5.50 -15.02
N GLU A 80 13.35 -5.78 -15.44
CA GLU A 80 12.26 -4.80 -15.46
C GLU A 80 11.95 -4.26 -14.06
N TYR A 81 11.99 -5.13 -13.05
CA TYR A 81 11.80 -4.72 -11.66
C TYR A 81 12.89 -3.74 -11.22
N GLN A 82 14.17 -4.09 -11.40
CA GLN A 82 15.30 -3.26 -10.99
C GLN A 82 15.29 -1.88 -11.67
N GLU A 83 14.94 -1.84 -12.95
CA GLU A 83 14.77 -0.59 -13.69
C GLU A 83 13.65 0.27 -13.08
N ALA A 84 12.49 -0.32 -12.82
CA ALA A 84 11.33 0.40 -12.30
C ALA A 84 11.53 0.94 -10.88
N VAL A 85 12.23 0.19 -10.00
CA VAL A 85 12.47 0.61 -8.61
C VAL A 85 13.72 1.47 -8.45
N GLY A 86 14.58 1.56 -9.47
CA GLY A 86 15.82 2.35 -9.41
C GLY A 86 15.61 3.82 -9.02
N ILE A 87 14.46 4.39 -9.37
CA ILE A 87 14.09 5.76 -9.00
C ILE A 87 13.90 5.95 -7.48
N ILE A 88 13.49 4.91 -6.76
CA ILE A 88 13.28 4.97 -5.31
C ILE A 88 14.61 5.20 -4.58
N GLY A 89 15.71 4.66 -5.12
CA GLY A 89 17.04 4.84 -4.54
C GLY A 89 17.52 6.30 -4.52
N GLN A 90 17.00 7.14 -5.41
CA GLN A 90 17.42 8.55 -5.52
C GLN A 90 16.94 9.42 -4.34
N ASP A 91 15.83 9.04 -3.71
CA ASP A 91 15.23 9.81 -2.61
C ASP A 91 14.70 8.90 -1.49
N SER A 92 15.41 7.81 -1.23
CA SER A 92 15.00 6.80 -0.24
C SER A 92 14.81 7.38 1.17
N ALA A 93 15.56 8.42 1.52
CA ALA A 93 15.48 9.08 2.82
C ALA A 93 14.16 9.85 3.03
N SER A 94 13.59 10.44 1.97
CA SER A 94 12.28 11.10 2.06
C SER A 94 11.13 10.08 1.99
N ILE A 95 11.28 9.04 1.17
CA ILE A 95 10.26 8.02 0.91
C ILE A 95 10.01 7.16 2.15
N TYR A 96 11.08 6.71 2.82
CA TYR A 96 10.99 5.79 3.97
C TYR A 96 11.00 6.51 5.32
N ARG A 97 10.21 7.58 5.44
CA ARG A 97 10.02 8.31 6.70
C ARG A 97 8.85 7.71 7.50
N TYR A 98 9.11 7.37 8.76
CA TYR A 98 8.07 6.92 9.69
C TYR A 98 7.31 8.09 10.31
N MET A 99 6.08 7.81 10.75
CA MET A 99 5.23 8.78 11.45
C MET A 99 5.62 8.86 12.93
N ASN A 100 6.35 9.91 13.29
CA ASN A 100 6.73 10.22 14.67
C ASN A 100 5.80 11.31 15.20
N PHE A 101 4.82 10.95 16.03
CA PHE A 101 3.79 11.87 16.52
C PHE A 101 4.35 13.02 17.37
N ASP A 102 5.47 12.80 18.05
CA ASP A 102 6.21 13.82 18.80
C ASP A 102 6.82 14.92 17.91
N GLN A 103 7.03 14.62 16.63
CA GLN A 103 7.61 15.53 15.64
C GLN A 103 6.55 16.23 14.78
N ILE A 104 5.26 15.95 15.01
CA ILE A 104 4.16 16.57 14.27
C ILE A 104 3.47 17.56 15.20
N GLU A 105 3.55 18.83 14.85
CA GLU A 105 3.06 19.97 15.66
C GLU A 105 1.63 19.78 16.16
N GLU A 106 0.71 19.38 15.29
CA GLU A 106 -0.70 19.14 15.63
C GLU A 106 -0.89 18.12 16.77
N TYR A 107 -0.05 17.08 16.84
CA TYR A 107 -0.12 16.06 17.89
C TYR A 107 0.67 16.48 19.14
N ALA A 108 1.80 17.15 18.95
CA ALA A 108 2.65 17.63 20.04
C ALA A 108 1.94 18.69 20.88
N GLU A 109 1.21 19.64 20.26
CA GLU A 109 0.46 20.66 20.99
C GLU A 109 -0.66 20.06 21.84
N VAL A 110 -1.45 19.14 21.28
CA VAL A 110 -2.51 18.44 22.04
C VAL A 110 -1.90 17.64 23.21
N ALA A 111 -0.73 17.04 23.03
CA ALA A 111 -0.06 16.32 24.10
C ALA A 111 0.42 17.23 25.25
N LYS A 112 0.85 18.47 24.95
CA LYS A 112 1.25 19.46 25.97
C LYS A 112 0.07 19.87 26.86
N ASP A 113 -1.11 20.00 26.29
CA ASP A 113 -2.33 20.39 27.01
C ASP A 113 -2.84 19.31 27.99
N VAL A 114 -2.39 18.06 27.83
CA VAL A 114 -2.78 16.90 28.65
C VAL A 114 -1.69 16.50 29.66
N ALA A 115 -0.48 17.06 29.54
CA ALA A 115 0.61 16.79 30.47
C ALA A 115 0.31 17.40 31.85
N VAL A 116 0.05 16.54 32.83
CA VAL A 116 -0.09 16.87 34.27
C VAL A 116 1.27 17.15 34.89
#